data_AF-A0A194X7R0-F1
#
_entry.id   AF-A0A194X7R0-F1
#
_cell.length_a   1.000
_cell.length_b   1.000
_cell.length_c   1.000
_cell.angle_alpha   90.00
_cell.angle_beta   90.00
_cell.angle_gamma   90.00
#
_symmetry.space_group_name_H-M   'P 1'
#
loop_
_entity.id
_entity.type
_entity.pdbx_description
1 polymer ?
#
loop_
_entity_poly.entity_id
_entity_poly.type
_entity_poly.pdbx_seq_one_letter_code
_entity_poly.pdbx_strand_id
1 'polypeptide(L)'
;MSTKPEKADDDIDALEALESEEKEYLKDAEIDRILKAFRLDAYAVLDLQPGVPESDIKKCYRAKSLLIHPDKTTNPQAPDAFDRLKKAQTELMDEKHRERLDEAIADARMLLIRENKWTVDSEELKTEQFAKDWREKTKLVLIDNEHRRRRQVKAQMQEEGREQKKADEELEARKRKREHEQDWESTREQRIGSWRDFQKGGEKKKKKKAKPIG
;
A
#
# COMPACT_ATOMS: atom_id res chain seq x y z
N MET A 1 5.65 -62.85 -44.37
CA MET A 1 6.45 -61.66 -44.03
C MET A 1 5.50 -60.56 -43.62
N SER A 2 5.34 -60.34 -42.31
CA SER A 2 4.51 -59.23 -41.78
C SER A 2 5.28 -57.92 -41.93
N THR A 3 4.76 -57.02 -42.74
CA THR A 3 5.23 -55.64 -42.83
C THR A 3 4.74 -54.85 -41.61
N LYS A 4 5.68 -54.13 -40.99
CA LYS A 4 5.61 -53.45 -39.69
C LYS A 4 4.57 -52.31 -39.57
N PRO A 5 4.17 -51.96 -38.33
CA PRO A 5 3.37 -50.78 -38.00
C PRO A 5 4.20 -49.48 -37.76
N GLU A 6 5.44 -49.37 -38.24
CA GLU A 6 6.37 -48.26 -37.90
C GLU A 6 5.79 -46.84 -38.16
N LYS A 7 5.01 -46.64 -39.22
CA LYS A 7 4.43 -45.30 -39.52
C LYS A 7 3.36 -44.86 -38.54
N ALA A 8 2.63 -45.79 -37.93
CA ALA A 8 1.59 -45.44 -36.97
C ALA A 8 2.19 -45.02 -35.62
N ASP A 9 3.32 -45.62 -35.25
CA ASP A 9 4.06 -45.27 -34.03
C ASP A 9 4.71 -43.87 -34.18
N ASP A 10 5.30 -43.56 -35.35
CA ASP A 10 5.87 -42.23 -35.64
C ASP A 10 4.81 -41.10 -35.60
N ASP A 11 3.59 -41.37 -36.10
CA ASP A 11 2.48 -40.39 -36.09
C ASP A 11 1.96 -40.14 -34.65
N ILE A 12 1.98 -41.16 -33.79
CA ILE A 12 1.57 -41.04 -32.37
C ILE A 12 2.61 -40.23 -31.59
N ASP A 13 3.90 -40.51 -31.77
CA ASP A 13 4.99 -39.77 -31.10
C ASP A 13 4.98 -38.28 -31.51
N ALA A 14 4.70 -37.98 -32.78
CA ALA A 14 4.55 -36.61 -33.25
C ALA A 14 3.35 -35.88 -32.62
N LEU A 15 2.21 -36.56 -32.44
CA LEU A 15 1.04 -36.00 -31.77
C LEU A 15 1.31 -35.74 -30.28
N GLU A 16 1.96 -36.66 -29.58
CA GLU A 16 2.32 -36.48 -28.17
C GLU A 16 3.29 -35.32 -27.94
N ALA A 17 4.26 -35.14 -28.84
CA ALA A 17 5.17 -34.00 -28.80
C ALA A 17 4.43 -32.67 -28.98
N LEU A 18 3.52 -32.59 -29.96
CA LEU A 18 2.69 -31.40 -30.19
C LEU A 18 1.78 -31.09 -28.98
N GLU A 19 1.17 -32.09 -28.38
CA GLU A 19 0.37 -31.90 -27.17
C GLU A 19 1.20 -31.38 -25.99
N SER A 20 2.45 -31.84 -25.84
CA SER A 20 3.36 -31.37 -24.80
C SER A 20 3.75 -29.91 -25.03
N GLU A 21 4.07 -29.54 -26.27
CA GLU A 21 4.37 -28.15 -26.65
C GLU A 21 3.17 -27.23 -26.43
N GLU A 22 1.96 -27.67 -26.80
CA GLU A 22 0.73 -26.91 -26.53
C GLU A 22 0.52 -26.70 -25.02
N LYS A 23 0.75 -27.74 -24.20
CA LYS A 23 0.65 -27.63 -22.74
C LYS A 23 1.65 -26.63 -22.16
N GLU A 24 2.91 -26.64 -22.60
CA GLU A 24 3.90 -25.63 -22.18
C GLU A 24 3.52 -24.22 -22.64
N TYR A 25 3.08 -24.07 -23.89
CA TYR A 25 2.60 -22.80 -24.41
C TYR A 25 1.44 -22.22 -23.58
N LEU A 26 0.47 -23.05 -23.19
CA LEU A 26 -0.66 -22.64 -22.37
C LEU A 26 -0.22 -22.21 -20.96
N LYS A 27 0.76 -22.89 -20.36
CA LYS A 27 1.34 -22.48 -19.07
C LYS A 27 2.00 -21.11 -19.18
N ASP A 28 2.83 -20.91 -20.21
CA ASP A 28 3.54 -19.66 -20.45
C ASP A 28 2.58 -18.51 -20.72
N ALA A 29 1.59 -18.72 -21.58
CA ALA A 29 0.55 -17.73 -21.87
C ALA A 29 -0.23 -17.33 -20.61
N GLU A 30 -0.52 -18.31 -19.73
CA GLU A 30 -1.22 -18.07 -18.47
C GLU A 30 -0.37 -17.27 -17.46
N ILE A 31 0.92 -17.59 -17.35
CA ILE A 31 1.91 -16.86 -16.54
C ILE A 31 1.98 -15.41 -17.02
N ASP A 32 2.15 -15.20 -18.32
CA ASP A 32 2.22 -13.89 -18.95
C ASP A 32 0.98 -13.05 -18.66
N ARG A 33 -0.20 -13.65 -18.77
CA ARG A 33 -1.48 -12.99 -18.50
C ARG A 33 -1.63 -12.59 -17.03
N ILE A 34 -1.16 -13.40 -16.07
CA ILE A 34 -1.14 -13.04 -14.63
C ILE A 34 -0.22 -11.85 -14.38
N LEU A 35 0.97 -11.87 -14.97
CA LEU A 35 1.97 -10.82 -14.78
C LEU A 35 1.53 -9.50 -15.43
N LYS A 36 0.83 -9.57 -16.57
CA LYS A 36 0.26 -8.41 -17.28
C LYS A 36 -1.04 -7.87 -16.67
N ALA A 37 -1.76 -8.67 -15.87
CA ALA A 37 -2.95 -8.19 -15.16
C ALA A 37 -2.63 -6.94 -14.30
N PHE A 38 -3.64 -6.19 -13.87
CA PHE A 38 -3.39 -5.04 -12.99
C PHE A 38 -3.22 -5.49 -11.53
N ARG A 39 -2.23 -4.95 -10.80
CA ARG A 39 -1.84 -5.48 -9.47
C ARG A 39 -2.87 -5.23 -8.37
N LEU A 40 -3.69 -4.18 -8.51
CA LEU A 40 -4.72 -3.82 -7.53
C LEU A 40 -6.08 -4.47 -7.86
N ASP A 41 -6.18 -5.18 -8.98
CA ASP A 41 -7.40 -5.87 -9.40
C ASP A 41 -7.19 -7.39 -9.26
N ALA A 42 -7.60 -7.91 -8.11
CA ALA A 42 -7.46 -9.33 -7.79
C ALA A 42 -8.37 -10.23 -8.66
N TYR A 43 -9.52 -9.71 -9.12
CA TYR A 43 -10.40 -10.43 -10.04
C TYR A 43 -9.74 -10.61 -11.41
N ALA A 44 -9.11 -9.56 -11.94
CA ALA A 44 -8.36 -9.65 -13.20
C ALA A 44 -7.19 -10.64 -13.14
N VAL A 45 -6.52 -10.76 -11.98
CA VAL A 45 -5.44 -11.74 -11.77
C VAL A 45 -5.97 -13.19 -11.81
N LEU A 46 -7.09 -13.45 -11.13
CA LEU A 46 -7.74 -14.77 -11.15
C LEU A 46 -8.60 -15.01 -12.40
N ASP A 47 -8.73 -14.02 -13.28
CA ASP A 47 -9.64 -14.03 -14.43
C ASP A 47 -11.07 -14.42 -14.05
N LEU A 48 -11.60 -13.69 -13.06
CA LEU A 48 -12.94 -13.84 -12.53
C LEU A 48 -13.74 -12.56 -12.73
N GLN A 49 -15.06 -12.69 -12.76
CA GLN A 49 -15.94 -11.53 -12.68
C GLN A 49 -16.23 -11.17 -11.20
N PRO A 50 -16.52 -9.90 -10.89
CA PRO A 50 -16.98 -9.50 -9.57
C PRO A 50 -18.27 -10.23 -9.18
N GLY A 51 -18.48 -10.45 -7.88
CA GLY A 51 -19.71 -11.08 -7.37
C GLY A 51 -19.74 -12.61 -7.43
N VAL A 52 -18.68 -13.29 -7.88
CA VAL A 52 -18.58 -14.76 -7.83
C VAL A 52 -18.50 -15.29 -6.39
N PRO A 53 -19.08 -16.45 -6.05
CA PRO A 53 -18.99 -16.97 -4.69
C PRO A 53 -17.53 -17.36 -4.33
N GLU A 54 -17.20 -17.34 -3.03
CA GLU A 54 -15.87 -17.74 -2.54
C GLU A 54 -15.46 -19.16 -2.96
N SER A 55 -16.43 -20.05 -3.14
CA SER A 55 -16.19 -21.41 -3.63
C SER A 55 -15.50 -21.40 -5.00
N ASP A 56 -15.88 -20.46 -5.87
CA ASP A 56 -15.38 -20.40 -7.23
C ASP A 56 -14.03 -19.69 -7.29
N ILE A 57 -13.80 -18.71 -6.41
CA ILE A 57 -12.47 -18.13 -6.17
C ILE A 57 -11.47 -19.23 -5.78
N LYS A 58 -11.84 -20.08 -4.81
CA LYS A 58 -11.00 -21.20 -4.36
C LYS A 58 -10.79 -22.26 -5.44
N LYS A 59 -11.79 -22.55 -6.29
CA LYS A 59 -11.65 -23.49 -7.41
C LYS A 59 -10.72 -22.94 -8.48
N CYS A 60 -10.93 -21.70 -8.91
CA CYS A 60 -10.08 -21.06 -9.93
C CYS A 60 -8.64 -20.92 -9.47
N TYR A 61 -8.41 -20.52 -8.22
CA TYR A 61 -7.07 -20.50 -7.65
C TYR A 61 -6.40 -21.88 -7.71
N ARG A 62 -7.07 -22.93 -7.24
CA ARG A 62 -6.51 -24.29 -7.27
C ARG A 62 -6.16 -24.73 -8.70
N ALA A 63 -7.08 -24.55 -9.65
CA ALA A 63 -6.85 -24.91 -11.04
C ALA A 63 -5.65 -24.18 -11.65
N LYS A 64 -5.60 -22.85 -11.52
CA LYS A 64 -4.52 -22.02 -12.09
C LYS A 64 -3.19 -22.26 -11.39
N SER A 65 -3.19 -22.39 -10.06
CA SER A 65 -1.97 -22.66 -9.27
C SER A 65 -1.29 -23.98 -9.64
N LEU A 66 -2.07 -25.00 -10.04
CA LEU A 66 -1.54 -26.28 -10.49
C LEU A 66 -1.01 -26.22 -11.92
N LEU A 67 -1.63 -25.41 -12.77
CA LEU A 67 -1.20 -25.17 -14.15
C LEU A 67 0.16 -24.47 -14.18
N ILE A 68 0.32 -23.40 -13.39
CA ILE A 68 1.52 -22.55 -13.39
C ILE A 68 2.46 -22.82 -12.19
N HIS A 69 2.40 -24.01 -11.59
CA HIS A 69 3.24 -24.34 -10.44
C HIS A 69 4.73 -24.33 -10.83
N PRO A 70 5.63 -23.67 -10.08
CA PRO A 70 7.04 -23.55 -10.46
C PRO A 70 7.75 -24.89 -10.68
N ASP A 71 7.40 -25.93 -9.91
CA ASP A 71 7.97 -27.29 -10.11
C ASP A 71 7.50 -27.99 -11.40
N LYS A 72 6.42 -27.51 -12.04
CA LYS A 72 5.79 -28.14 -13.22
C LYS A 72 5.97 -27.34 -14.49
N THR A 73 6.65 -26.20 -14.44
CA THR A 73 6.85 -25.30 -15.56
C THR A 73 8.33 -24.97 -15.69
N THR A 74 8.85 -24.89 -16.91
CA THR A 74 10.25 -24.48 -17.13
C THR A 74 10.44 -22.95 -17.10
N ASN A 75 9.34 -22.20 -17.09
CA ASN A 75 9.34 -20.74 -17.14
C ASN A 75 9.93 -20.11 -15.86
N PRO A 76 10.96 -19.23 -15.98
CA PRO A 76 11.59 -18.60 -14.83
C PRO A 76 10.68 -17.62 -14.08
N GLN A 77 9.59 -17.14 -14.71
CA GLN A 77 8.65 -16.19 -14.11
C GLN A 77 7.48 -16.88 -13.39
N ALA A 78 7.41 -18.22 -13.40
CA ALA A 78 6.37 -18.98 -12.72
C ALA A 78 6.26 -18.68 -11.21
N PRO A 79 7.36 -18.56 -10.44
CA PRO A 79 7.28 -18.19 -9.02
C PRO A 79 6.57 -16.85 -8.79
N ASP A 80 6.92 -15.82 -9.57
CA ASP A 80 6.34 -14.49 -9.45
C ASP A 80 4.84 -14.49 -9.79
N ALA A 81 4.45 -15.24 -10.83
CA ALA A 81 3.04 -15.39 -11.21
C ALA A 81 2.25 -16.16 -10.14
N PHE A 82 2.84 -17.21 -9.57
CA PHE A 82 2.23 -18.01 -8.51
C PHE A 82 1.98 -17.18 -7.24
N ASP A 83 2.98 -16.42 -6.79
CA ASP A 83 2.84 -15.53 -5.63
C ASP A 83 1.77 -14.46 -5.86
N ARG A 84 1.69 -13.94 -7.08
CA ARG A 84 0.66 -12.98 -7.47
C ARG A 84 -0.73 -13.59 -7.44
N LEU A 85 -0.90 -14.81 -7.92
CA LEU A 85 -2.15 -15.56 -7.87
C LEU A 85 -2.59 -15.81 -6.41
N LYS A 86 -1.64 -16.19 -5.55
CA LYS A 86 -1.86 -16.43 -4.12
C LYS A 86 -2.28 -15.16 -3.37
N LYS A 87 -1.63 -14.03 -3.67
CA LYS A 87 -1.99 -12.71 -3.12
C LYS A 87 -3.41 -12.32 -3.53
N ALA A 88 -3.76 -12.46 -4.80
CA ALA A 88 -5.11 -12.15 -5.31
C ALA A 88 -6.20 -13.00 -4.64
N GLN A 89 -5.96 -14.31 -4.47
CA GLN A 89 -6.86 -15.17 -3.71
C GLN A 89 -7.01 -14.69 -2.27
N THR A 90 -5.90 -14.36 -1.59
CA THR A 90 -5.93 -13.90 -0.20
C THR A 90 -6.74 -12.61 -0.05
N GLU A 91 -6.57 -11.66 -0.97
CA GLU A 91 -7.31 -10.39 -0.98
C GLU A 91 -8.82 -10.60 -1.22
N LEU A 92 -9.20 -11.49 -2.13
CA LEU A 92 -10.61 -11.79 -2.40
C LEU A 92 -11.29 -12.65 -1.32
N MET A 93 -10.50 -13.32 -0.47
CA MET A 93 -11.01 -14.05 0.68
C MET A 93 -11.17 -13.16 1.93
N ASP A 94 -10.58 -11.95 1.93
CA ASP A 94 -10.79 -10.96 2.98
C ASP A 94 -12.00 -10.09 2.63
N GLU A 95 -13.05 -10.18 3.44
CA GLU A 95 -14.34 -9.51 3.21
C GLU A 95 -14.19 -8.00 3.01
N LYS A 96 -13.32 -7.35 3.79
CA LYS A 96 -13.13 -5.89 3.74
C LYS A 96 -12.35 -5.45 2.51
N HIS A 97 -11.34 -6.21 2.09
CA HIS A 97 -10.62 -5.92 0.86
C HIS A 97 -11.50 -6.18 -0.36
N ARG A 98 -12.26 -7.26 -0.32
CA ARG A 98 -13.21 -7.64 -1.36
C ARG A 98 -14.29 -6.58 -1.55
N GLU A 99 -14.93 -6.13 -0.47
CA GLU A 99 -15.96 -5.08 -0.51
C GLU A 99 -15.44 -3.81 -1.18
N ARG A 100 -14.24 -3.33 -0.78
CA ARG A 100 -13.61 -2.14 -1.39
C ARG A 100 -13.30 -2.32 -2.87
N LEU A 101 -12.91 -3.52 -3.28
CA LEU A 101 -12.65 -3.82 -4.68
C LEU A 101 -13.96 -3.86 -5.48
N ASP A 102 -15.00 -4.49 -4.94
CA ASP A 102 -16.34 -4.54 -5.53
C ASP A 102 -16.94 -3.13 -5.66
N GLU A 103 -16.79 -2.27 -4.65
CA GLU A 103 -17.15 -0.85 -4.69
C GLU A 103 -16.43 -0.10 -5.82
N ALA A 104 -15.10 -0.23 -5.91
CA ALA A 104 -14.32 0.43 -6.97
C ALA A 104 -14.74 -0.02 -8.38
N ILE A 105 -15.09 -1.30 -8.53
CA ILE A 105 -15.54 -1.86 -9.80
C ILE A 105 -16.97 -1.38 -10.14
N ALA A 106 -17.86 -1.29 -9.15
CA ALA A 106 -19.19 -0.71 -9.32
C ALA A 106 -19.12 0.78 -9.68
N ASP A 107 -18.25 1.55 -9.01
CA ASP A 107 -18.00 2.95 -9.31
C ASP A 107 -17.52 3.16 -10.74
N ALA A 108 -16.57 2.34 -11.20
CA ALA A 108 -16.09 2.36 -12.58
C ALA A 108 -17.24 2.14 -13.59
N ARG A 109 -18.14 1.19 -13.30
CA ARG A 109 -19.34 0.95 -14.12
C ARG A 109 -20.23 2.19 -14.17
N MET A 110 -20.49 2.82 -13.02
CA MET A 110 -21.37 3.98 -12.94
C MET A 110 -20.77 5.22 -13.60
N LEU A 111 -19.45 5.41 -13.51
CA LEU A 111 -18.76 6.48 -14.20
C LEU A 111 -18.90 6.36 -15.72
N LEU A 112 -18.74 5.15 -16.29
CA LEU A 112 -18.93 4.94 -17.72
C LEU A 112 -20.37 5.19 -18.17
N ILE A 113 -21.34 4.72 -17.38
CA ILE A 113 -22.77 4.99 -17.67
C ILE A 113 -23.01 6.50 -17.70
N ARG A 114 -22.48 7.25 -16.72
CA ARG A 114 -22.63 8.70 -16.63
C ARG A 114 -21.92 9.43 -17.77
N GLU A 115 -20.70 9.04 -18.11
CA GLU A 115 -19.90 9.66 -19.18
C GLU A 115 -20.57 9.51 -20.54
N ASN A 116 -21.16 8.35 -20.80
CA ASN A 116 -21.86 8.06 -22.05
C ASN A 116 -23.36 8.41 -22.02
N LYS A 117 -23.87 8.90 -20.89
CA LYS A 117 -25.29 9.22 -20.66
C LYS A 117 -26.23 8.04 -20.90
N TRP A 118 -25.77 6.84 -20.55
CA TRP A 118 -26.54 5.61 -20.64
C TRP A 118 -27.43 5.40 -19.42
N THR A 119 -28.27 4.37 -19.50
CA THR A 119 -29.06 3.86 -18.37
C THR A 119 -28.53 2.49 -17.95
N VAL A 120 -28.99 1.97 -16.80
CA VAL A 120 -28.54 0.65 -16.30
C VAL A 120 -28.96 -0.50 -17.22
N ASP A 121 -29.98 -0.28 -18.06
CA ASP A 121 -30.55 -1.27 -18.97
C ASP A 121 -30.09 -1.11 -20.43
N SER A 122 -29.21 -0.14 -20.70
CA SER A 122 -28.63 0.11 -22.03
C SER A 122 -27.95 -1.15 -22.61
N GLU A 123 -28.25 -1.48 -23.87
CA GLU A 123 -27.70 -2.68 -24.53
C GLU A 123 -26.18 -2.62 -24.68
N GLU A 124 -25.63 -1.40 -24.76
CA GLU A 124 -24.20 -1.12 -24.82
C GLU A 124 -23.45 -1.77 -23.66
N LEU A 125 -24.08 -1.89 -22.48
CA LEU A 125 -23.49 -2.51 -21.29
C LEU A 125 -23.24 -4.02 -21.42
N LYS A 126 -23.83 -4.67 -22.43
CA LYS A 126 -23.68 -6.10 -22.71
C LYS A 126 -22.62 -6.37 -23.77
N THR A 127 -22.07 -5.34 -24.39
CA THR A 127 -21.09 -5.48 -25.46
C THR A 127 -19.71 -5.86 -24.92
N GLU A 128 -18.92 -6.56 -25.74
CA GLU A 128 -17.52 -6.86 -25.39
C GLU A 128 -16.69 -5.58 -25.27
N GLN A 129 -17.03 -4.54 -26.05
CA GLN A 129 -16.39 -3.24 -25.96
C GLN A 129 -16.60 -2.62 -24.58
N PHE A 130 -17.83 -2.64 -24.06
CA PHE A 130 -18.09 -2.16 -22.71
C PHE A 130 -17.32 -2.95 -21.66
N ALA A 131 -17.20 -4.28 -21.80
CA ALA A 131 -16.39 -5.07 -20.87
C ALA A 131 -14.91 -4.63 -20.87
N LYS A 132 -14.35 -4.26 -22.03
CA LYS A 132 -12.99 -3.72 -22.14
C LYS A 132 -12.88 -2.34 -21.50
N ASP A 133 -13.80 -1.44 -21.82
CA ASP A 133 -13.83 -0.08 -21.28
C ASP A 133 -14.03 -0.09 -19.76
N TRP A 134 -14.87 -1.00 -19.26
CA TRP A 134 -15.12 -1.18 -17.84
C TRP A 134 -13.88 -1.67 -17.11
N ARG A 135 -13.17 -2.67 -17.63
CA ARG A 135 -11.88 -3.11 -17.06
C ARG A 135 -10.87 -1.98 -17.03
N GLU A 136 -10.79 -1.17 -18.08
CA GLU A 136 -9.86 -0.04 -18.11
C GLU A 136 -10.25 1.05 -17.11
N LYS A 137 -11.54 1.37 -17.02
CA LYS A 137 -12.06 2.33 -16.04
C LYS A 137 -11.82 1.87 -14.61
N THR A 138 -11.99 0.57 -14.33
CA THR A 138 -11.70 -0.03 -13.03
C THR A 138 -10.25 0.22 -12.62
N LYS A 139 -9.27 0.03 -13.52
CA LYS A 139 -7.87 0.34 -13.22
C LYS A 139 -7.68 1.80 -12.83
N LEU A 140 -8.29 2.73 -13.57
CA LEU A 140 -8.20 4.17 -13.29
C LEU A 140 -8.78 4.52 -11.92
N VAL A 141 -9.94 3.97 -11.57
CA VAL A 141 -10.58 4.17 -10.26
C VAL A 141 -9.70 3.62 -9.13
N LEU A 142 -9.16 2.42 -9.29
CA LEU A 142 -8.26 1.81 -8.29
C LEU A 142 -6.98 2.64 -8.10
N ILE A 143 -6.42 3.19 -9.19
CA ILE A 143 -5.27 4.09 -9.14
C ILE A 143 -5.61 5.38 -8.38
N ASP A 144 -6.73 6.04 -8.68
CA ASP A 144 -7.14 7.26 -7.96
C ASP A 144 -7.39 6.98 -6.47
N ASN A 145 -8.08 5.88 -6.16
CA ASN A 145 -8.35 5.46 -4.79
C ASN A 145 -7.05 5.23 -3.99
N GLU A 146 -6.06 4.57 -4.59
CA GLU A 146 -4.75 4.36 -3.96
C GLU A 146 -3.98 5.68 -3.79
N HIS A 147 -3.99 6.56 -4.79
CA HIS A 147 -3.38 7.89 -4.65
C HIS A 147 -4.06 8.72 -3.56
N ARG A 148 -5.40 8.66 -3.46
CA ARG A 148 -6.17 9.34 -2.42
C ARG A 148 -5.82 8.81 -1.04
N ARG A 149 -5.78 7.48 -0.88
CA ARG A 149 -5.36 6.83 0.37
C ARG A 149 -3.96 7.25 0.78
N ARG A 150 -2.98 7.23 -0.14
CA ARG A 150 -1.60 7.65 0.14
C ARG A 150 -1.51 9.11 0.57
N ARG A 151 -2.26 10.01 -0.08
CA ARG A 151 -2.32 11.42 0.32
C ARG A 151 -2.89 11.58 1.73
N GLN A 152 -3.98 10.88 2.04
CA GLN A 152 -4.62 10.92 3.37
C GLN A 152 -3.68 10.40 4.47
N VAL A 153 -3.04 9.24 4.27
CA VAL A 153 -2.08 8.67 5.24
C VAL A 153 -0.91 9.61 5.46
N LYS A 154 -0.36 10.20 4.38
CA LYS A 154 0.75 11.15 4.49
C LYS A 154 0.34 12.41 5.26
N ALA A 155 -0.87 12.92 5.03
CA ALA A 155 -1.39 14.09 5.74
C ALA A 155 -1.55 13.80 7.25
N GLN A 156 -2.15 12.65 7.59
CA GLN A 156 -2.32 12.20 8.98
C GLN A 156 -0.97 12.08 9.71
N MET A 157 0.02 11.40 9.10
CA MET A 157 1.35 11.26 9.69
C MET A 157 2.05 12.61 9.93
N GLN A 158 1.85 13.58 9.03
CA GLN A 158 2.39 14.93 9.19
C GLN A 158 1.70 15.70 10.32
N GLU A 159 0.39 15.51 10.49
CA GLU A 159 -0.39 16.12 11.55
C GLU A 159 -0.02 15.53 12.92
N GLU A 160 0.00 14.20 13.04
CA GLU A 160 0.47 13.49 14.25
C GLU A 160 1.90 13.91 14.63
N GLY A 161 2.80 14.03 13.64
CA GLY A 161 4.17 14.50 13.88
C GLY A 161 4.25 15.96 14.33
N ARG A 162 3.32 16.82 13.91
CA ARG A 162 3.24 18.22 14.39
C ARG A 162 2.68 18.28 15.80
N GLU A 163 1.68 17.48 16.12
CA GLU A 163 1.10 17.40 17.46
C GLU A 163 2.10 16.84 18.46
N GLN A 164 2.83 15.78 18.10
CA GLN A 164 3.89 15.21 18.94
C GLN A 164 4.98 16.24 19.25
N LYS A 165 5.46 16.98 18.23
CA LYS A 165 6.44 18.04 18.45
C LYS A 165 5.95 19.14 19.39
N LYS A 166 4.69 19.57 19.24
CA LYS A 166 4.09 20.57 20.14
C LYS A 166 4.00 20.04 21.58
N ALA A 167 3.59 18.78 21.75
CA ALA A 167 3.51 18.15 23.07
C ALA A 167 4.90 18.04 23.72
N ASP A 168 5.91 17.65 22.95
CA ASP A 168 7.30 17.57 23.43
C ASP A 168 7.85 18.95 23.81
N GLU A 169 7.63 19.96 22.97
CA GLU A 169 8.03 21.36 23.25
C GLU A 169 7.34 21.92 24.51
N GLU A 170 6.06 21.61 24.72
CA GLU A 170 5.33 22.02 25.93
C GLU A 170 5.87 21.32 27.18
N LEU A 171 6.15 20.01 27.09
CA LEU A 171 6.76 19.25 28.18
C LEU A 171 8.15 19.79 28.52
N GLU A 172 8.97 20.09 27.52
CA GLU A 172 10.29 20.69 27.72
C GLU A 172 10.21 22.11 28.30
N ALA A 173 9.28 22.94 27.83
CA ALA A 173 9.05 24.26 28.40
C ALA A 173 8.61 24.18 29.87
N ARG A 174 7.73 23.22 30.20
CA ARG A 174 7.31 22.96 31.57
C ARG A 174 8.46 22.47 32.44
N LYS A 175 9.31 21.56 31.93
CA LYS A 175 10.53 21.12 32.62
C LYS A 175 11.48 22.29 32.87
N ARG A 176 11.80 23.07 31.83
CA ARG A 176 12.65 24.27 31.94
C ARG A 176 12.12 25.28 32.94
N LYS A 177 10.81 25.53 32.94
CA LYS A 177 10.18 26.45 33.91
C LYS A 177 10.33 25.92 35.34
N ARG A 178 10.08 24.63 35.55
CA ARG A 178 10.23 23.98 36.87
C ARG A 178 11.67 24.03 37.36
N GLU A 179 12.63 23.71 36.50
CA GLU A 179 14.07 23.76 36.82
C GLU A 179 14.49 25.19 37.16
N HIS A 180 14.10 26.18 36.36
CA HIS A 180 14.38 27.59 36.64
C HIS A 180 13.76 28.05 37.97
N GLU A 181 12.54 27.65 38.30
CA GLU A 181 11.88 27.98 39.57
C GLU A 181 12.60 27.34 40.77
N GLN A 182 13.04 26.09 40.64
CA GLN A 182 13.86 25.40 41.65
C GLN A 182 15.22 26.09 41.84
N ASP A 183 15.91 26.44 40.76
CA ASP A 183 17.19 27.16 40.82
C ASP A 183 17.02 28.56 41.42
N TRP A 184 15.93 29.26 41.07
CA TRP A 184 15.57 30.54 41.66
C TRP A 184 15.31 30.40 43.16
N GLU A 185 14.54 29.42 43.61
CA GLU A 185 14.26 29.19 45.03
C GLU A 185 15.50 28.78 45.82
N SER A 186 16.36 27.91 45.28
CA SER A 186 17.58 27.47 45.97
C SER A 186 18.56 28.63 46.25
N THR A 187 18.61 29.61 45.35
CA THR A 187 19.43 30.82 45.49
C THR A 187 18.74 31.94 46.28
N ARG A 188 17.51 31.73 46.78
CA ARG A 188 16.71 32.73 47.50
C ARG A 188 17.41 33.30 48.73
N GLU A 189 17.93 32.44 49.62
CA GLU A 189 18.59 32.88 50.85
C GLU A 189 19.86 33.68 50.56
N GLN A 190 20.65 33.26 49.55
CA GLN A 190 21.83 34.00 49.10
C GLN A 190 21.47 35.37 48.54
N ARG A 191 20.38 35.47 47.75
CA ARG A 191 19.88 36.76 47.25
C ARG A 191 19.36 37.66 48.36
N ILE A 192 18.59 37.12 49.32
CA ILE A 192 18.09 37.86 50.49
C ILE A 192 19.27 38.37 51.35
N GLY A 193 20.28 37.54 51.58
CA GLY A 193 21.52 37.92 52.27
C GLY A 193 22.22 39.08 51.56
N SER A 194 22.46 38.93 50.25
CA SER A 194 23.10 39.96 49.42
C SER A 194 22.32 41.28 49.41
N TRP A 195 20.98 41.23 49.39
CA TRP A 195 20.13 42.43 49.46
C TRP A 195 20.17 43.11 50.83
N ARG A 196 20.14 42.33 51.93
CA ARG A 196 20.31 42.86 53.29
C ARG A 196 21.67 43.52 53.47
N ASP A 197 22.73 42.96 52.89
CA ASP A 197 24.07 43.53 52.94
C ASP A 197 24.17 44.81 52.11
N PHE A 198 23.53 44.87 50.94
CA PHE A 198 23.43 46.09 50.14
C PHE A 198 22.69 47.21 50.90
N GLN A 199 21.57 46.89 51.55
CA GLN A 199 20.82 47.87 52.36
C GLN A 199 21.64 48.39 53.55
N LYS A 200 22.41 47.51 54.22
CA LYS A 200 23.35 47.90 55.28
C LYS A 200 24.56 48.68 54.76
N GLY A 201 24.99 48.41 53.52
CA GLY A 201 26.08 49.11 52.82
C GLY A 201 25.69 50.48 52.23
N GLY A 202 24.41 50.85 52.27
CA GLY A 202 23.93 52.20 51.93
C GLY A 202 24.43 53.29 52.88
N GLU A 203 24.93 52.92 54.07
CA GLU A 203 25.63 53.82 54.98
C GLU A 203 27.13 53.46 55.10
N LYS A 204 27.99 54.40 54.67
CA LYS A 204 29.48 54.51 54.80
C LYS A 204 30.26 54.05 53.56
N LYS A 205 31.07 54.87 52.87
CA LYS A 205 31.91 56.02 53.25
C LYS A 205 32.18 56.89 51.99
N LYS A 206 32.02 58.22 52.08
CA LYS A 206 32.73 59.16 51.18
C LYS A 206 34.23 58.81 51.19
N LYS A 207 34.78 58.31 50.08
CA LYS A 207 36.24 58.17 49.90
C LYS A 207 36.85 59.58 49.97
N LYS A 208 37.65 59.86 51.01
CA LYS A 208 38.54 61.04 51.04
C LYS A 208 39.50 60.92 49.85
N LYS A 209 39.52 61.93 48.98
CA LYS A 209 40.53 62.10 47.93
C LYS A 209 41.92 62.11 48.58
N ALA A 210 42.83 61.27 48.11
CA ALA A 210 44.25 61.34 48.49
C ALA A 210 44.83 62.68 47.98
N LYS A 211 45.58 63.39 48.83
CA LYS A 211 46.37 64.57 48.42
C LYS A 211 47.61 64.11 47.64
N PRO A 212 48.06 64.86 46.62
CA PRO A 212 49.30 64.56 45.93
C PRO A 212 50.49 64.98 46.83
N ILE A 213 51.52 64.13 46.89
CA ILE A 213 52.81 64.43 47.51
C ILE A 213 53.65 65.17 46.48
N GLY A 214 54.20 66.32 46.90
CA GLY A 214 55.25 67.05 46.20
C GLY A 214 56.64 66.54 46.56
#